data_AF-A0A496UT60-F1
#
_entry.id   AF-A0A496UT60-F1
#
_cell.length_a   1.000
_cell.length_b   1.000
_cell.length_c   1.000
_cell.angle_alpha   90.00
_cell.angle_beta   90.00
_cell.angle_gamma   90.00
#
_symmetry.space_group_name_H-M   'P 1'
#
loop_
_entity.id
_entity.type
_entity.pdbx_description
1 polymer ?
#
loop_
_entity_poly.entity_id
_entity_poly.type
_entity_poly.pdbx_seq_one_letter_code
_entity_poly.pdbx_strand_id
1 'polypeptide(L)'
;MGSSSRIIAPLCLCLVLALLAPTWIAAVVHAEPPPELRDDDRDRPDGIHVLDGSYVINAGRLHLNVTNHGLIGSHYSAFLPYSTAPSAQWPGGTGDEYLFGAGLWIGAKLGGQISVTTGQPERELRPGDDITDTIYESRRKQIMRPEYHAERSGHRLPDATADDDGDGSTDEDWLNGRDDDGDGLIDEDYGQIGDQMMTCTMWDDTRLARELYSAHKPLGVRVTQRIAAWSDEAYADIIALDFEIKNENFTDLNDMYVGFYVDCDIQNRSEAATQPDDLTGYFDGVVRDDWDLFHRMQVGWMSDANPVDPLPGVLGVVMLDHNTDFSQLSAPHITGVRTYQRFTTGATVYQGGEPISDADRYAVMSRTRPDRDARPDKPDDYRFLISSGPFPTVLPGRTVNYR
;
A
#
# COMPACT_ATOMS: atom_id res chain seq x y z
N MET A 1 -8.44 -95.36 47.78
CA MET A 1 -7.46 -94.25 47.76
C MET A 1 -7.20 -93.89 46.30
N GLY A 2 -7.73 -92.74 45.84
CA GLY A 2 -7.49 -92.06 44.54
C GLY A 2 -7.82 -92.87 43.27
N SER A 3 -8.37 -92.36 42.17
CA SER A 3 -8.80 -91.04 41.68
C SER A 3 -9.68 -91.40 40.46
N SER A 4 -11.01 -91.29 40.55
CA SER A 4 -11.85 -90.18 40.05
C SER A 4 -11.80 -89.95 38.52
N SER A 5 -12.66 -90.67 37.80
CA SER A 5 -13.14 -90.33 36.46
C SER A 5 -14.64 -90.60 36.40
N ARG A 6 -15.47 -89.55 36.25
CA ARG A 6 -16.84 -89.62 35.71
C ARG A 6 -17.42 -88.22 35.50
N ILE A 7 -17.55 -87.91 34.21
CA ILE A 7 -18.62 -87.20 33.50
C ILE A 7 -19.80 -86.77 34.39
N ILE A 8 -20.06 -85.46 34.43
CA ILE A 8 -21.34 -84.86 34.81
C ILE A 8 -21.65 -83.76 33.80
N ALA A 9 -22.78 -83.88 33.11
CA ALA A 9 -23.45 -82.79 32.41
C ALA A 9 -24.36 -82.04 33.39
N PRO A 10 -24.52 -80.71 33.23
CA PRO A 10 -25.83 -80.09 33.34
C PRO A 10 -26.08 -79.13 32.17
N LEU A 11 -27.17 -79.29 31.44
CA LEU A 11 -28.49 -78.67 31.66
C LEU A 11 -28.51 -77.15 31.44
N CYS A 12 -29.18 -76.77 30.36
CA CYS A 12 -29.49 -75.41 29.91
C CYS A 12 -30.09 -74.51 31.00
N LEU A 13 -29.64 -73.26 31.03
CA LEU A 13 -30.50 -72.13 31.35
C LEU A 13 -30.05 -70.88 30.57
N CYS A 14 -31.00 -70.30 29.84
CA CYS A 14 -30.87 -69.14 28.97
C CYS A 14 -30.46 -67.87 29.73
N LEU A 15 -29.55 -67.06 29.17
CA LEU A 15 -29.60 -65.61 29.35
C LEU A 15 -28.79 -64.85 28.27
N VAL A 16 -29.53 -64.11 27.45
CA VAL A 16 -29.22 -62.83 26.79
C VAL A 16 -27.84 -62.68 26.12
N LEU A 17 -27.80 -62.87 24.80
CA LEU A 17 -26.78 -62.31 23.91
C LEU A 17 -26.96 -60.79 23.85
N ALA A 18 -26.05 -60.04 24.48
CA ALA A 18 -25.87 -58.62 24.20
C ALA A 18 -25.06 -58.48 22.90
N LEU A 19 -25.70 -57.97 21.85
CA LEU A 19 -25.05 -57.48 20.64
C LEU A 19 -24.20 -56.25 21.00
N LEU A 20 -22.88 -56.40 20.97
CA LEU A 20 -21.95 -55.28 20.99
C LEU A 20 -22.07 -54.54 19.66
N ALA A 21 -22.78 -53.42 19.67
CA ALA A 21 -22.71 -52.43 18.59
C ALA A 21 -21.31 -51.78 18.62
N PRO A 22 -20.61 -51.64 17.48
CA PRO A 22 -19.42 -50.80 17.43
C PRO A 22 -19.84 -49.36 17.67
N THR A 23 -19.40 -48.78 18.77
CA THR A 23 -19.48 -47.35 19.03
C THR A 23 -18.62 -46.65 17.99
N TRP A 24 -19.26 -46.08 16.97
CA TRP A 24 -18.70 -44.99 16.19
C TRP A 24 -18.50 -43.82 17.16
N ILE A 25 -17.26 -43.57 17.58
CA ILE A 25 -16.90 -42.26 18.12
C ILE A 25 -16.85 -41.36 16.88
N ALA A 26 -17.98 -40.73 16.57
CA ALA A 26 -17.95 -39.49 15.82
C ALA A 26 -17.22 -38.49 16.71
N ALA A 27 -15.97 -38.19 16.40
CA ALA A 27 -15.38 -36.94 16.83
C ALA A 27 -16.24 -35.85 16.21
N VAL A 28 -17.19 -35.32 16.99
CA VAL A 28 -17.78 -34.02 16.70
C VAL A 28 -16.63 -33.06 16.85
N VAL A 29 -16.00 -32.74 15.72
CA VAL A 29 -15.28 -31.48 15.59
C VAL A 29 -16.37 -30.44 15.80
N HIS A 30 -16.46 -29.92 17.02
CA HIS A 30 -17.07 -28.63 17.24
C HIS A 30 -16.18 -27.65 16.47
N ALA A 31 -16.50 -27.46 15.19
CA ALA A 31 -16.15 -26.21 14.55
C ALA A 31 -16.82 -25.15 15.42
N GLU A 32 -16.00 -24.37 16.12
CA GLU A 32 -16.50 -23.16 16.74
C GLU A 32 -17.23 -22.37 15.65
N PRO A 33 -18.46 -21.91 15.91
CA PRO A 33 -19.09 -20.99 14.98
C PRO A 33 -18.10 -19.83 14.75
N PRO A 34 -18.00 -19.30 13.51
CA PRO A 34 -17.21 -18.10 13.29
C PRO A 34 -17.60 -17.08 14.36
N PRO A 35 -16.64 -16.34 14.95
CA PRO A 35 -16.97 -15.36 15.98
C PRO A 35 -18.10 -14.50 15.44
N GLU A 36 -19.23 -14.49 16.16
CA GLU A 36 -20.32 -13.59 15.83
C GLU A 36 -19.74 -12.19 15.89
N LEU A 37 -19.74 -11.49 14.74
CA LEU A 37 -19.44 -10.06 14.63
C LEU A 37 -20.09 -9.39 15.84
N ARG A 38 -19.26 -8.75 16.67
CA ARG A 38 -19.76 -8.03 17.84
C ARG A 38 -20.76 -6.99 17.31
N ASP A 39 -21.82 -6.72 18.07
CA ASP A 39 -22.84 -5.74 17.67
C ASP A 39 -22.24 -4.31 17.49
N ASP A 40 -20.98 -4.07 17.88
CA ASP A 40 -20.21 -2.82 17.65
C ASP A 40 -19.63 -2.69 16.23
N ASP A 41 -19.34 -3.80 15.53
CA ASP A 41 -18.83 -3.79 14.15
C ASP A 41 -19.84 -3.20 13.15
N ARG A 42 -21.14 -3.15 13.50
CA ARG A 42 -22.19 -2.61 12.62
C ARG A 42 -22.23 -1.08 12.56
N ASP A 43 -21.51 -0.39 13.44
CA ASP A 43 -21.54 1.07 13.60
C ASP A 43 -20.23 1.76 13.19
N ARG A 44 -19.39 1.15 12.34
CA ARG A 44 -18.29 1.90 11.69
C ARG A 44 -18.84 2.76 10.53
N PRO A 45 -18.78 4.10 10.62
CA PRO A 45 -19.44 4.99 9.65
C PRO A 45 -18.80 4.98 8.26
N ASP A 46 -17.52 4.57 8.16
CA ASP A 46 -16.68 4.80 6.98
C ASP A 46 -16.67 3.63 5.96
N GLY A 47 -17.17 2.45 6.37
CA GLY A 47 -17.19 1.23 5.55
C GLY A 47 -15.80 0.65 5.21
N ILE A 48 -15.79 -0.49 4.50
CA ILE A 48 -14.55 -1.15 4.05
C ILE A 48 -13.88 -0.34 2.93
N HIS A 49 -14.68 0.11 1.96
CA HIS A 49 -14.17 0.77 0.76
C HIS A 49 -14.46 2.27 0.82
N VAL A 50 -13.41 3.06 1.06
CA VAL A 50 -13.53 4.51 1.18
C VAL A 50 -13.52 5.13 -0.21
N LEU A 51 -14.65 5.75 -0.60
CA LEU A 51 -14.86 6.29 -1.96
C LEU A 51 -15.33 7.75 -1.97
N ASP A 52 -15.44 8.40 -0.82
CA ASP A 52 -16.05 9.72 -0.67
C ASP A 52 -15.03 10.87 -0.56
N GLY A 53 -13.73 10.56 -0.53
CA GLY A 53 -12.66 11.56 -0.38
C GLY A 53 -12.48 12.08 1.05
N SER A 54 -13.07 11.42 2.06
CA SER A 54 -13.06 11.91 3.45
C SER A 54 -11.69 11.83 4.13
N TYR A 55 -10.78 10.96 3.68
CA TYR A 55 -9.45 10.81 4.27
C TYR A 55 -8.44 11.74 3.59
N VAL A 56 -8.04 12.79 4.30
CA VAL A 56 -7.12 13.82 3.83
C VAL A 56 -5.96 14.00 4.80
N ILE A 57 -4.73 13.86 4.29
CA ILE A 57 -3.52 14.32 4.96
C ILE A 57 -3.48 15.85 4.87
N ASN A 58 -3.49 16.53 6.02
CA ASN A 58 -3.56 17.99 6.16
C ASN A 58 -2.87 18.52 7.43
N ALA A 59 -1.90 17.78 7.99
CA ALA A 59 -1.09 18.28 9.10
C ALA A 59 -0.15 19.42 8.68
N GLY A 60 0.39 19.34 7.46
CA GLY A 60 1.25 20.35 6.85
C GLY A 60 0.51 21.25 5.85
N ARG A 61 1.27 21.97 5.03
CA ARG A 61 0.79 22.82 3.93
C ARG A 61 0.50 22.06 2.64
N LEU A 62 1.00 20.84 2.46
CA LEU A 62 0.63 19.98 1.33
C LEU A 62 -0.58 19.12 1.72
N HIS A 63 -1.74 19.38 1.11
CA HIS A 63 -2.96 18.62 1.40
C HIS A 63 -3.21 17.55 0.33
N LEU A 64 -3.50 16.32 0.75
CA LEU A 64 -3.61 15.18 -0.17
C LEU A 64 -4.67 14.17 0.29
N ASN A 65 -5.56 13.79 -0.62
CA ASN A 65 -6.48 12.67 -0.41
C ASN A 65 -5.76 11.32 -0.46
N VAL A 66 -6.13 10.45 0.47
CA VAL A 66 -5.64 9.08 0.58
C VAL A 66 -6.80 8.11 0.37
N THR A 67 -6.56 7.04 -0.37
CA THR A 67 -7.54 5.98 -0.62
C THR A 67 -6.98 4.61 -0.22
N ASN A 68 -7.86 3.65 0.04
CA ASN A 68 -7.50 2.24 0.20
C ASN A 68 -7.75 1.42 -1.07
N HIS A 69 -7.74 2.07 -2.23
CA HIS A 69 -7.92 1.41 -3.52
C HIS A 69 -6.86 1.85 -4.53
N GLY A 70 -5.62 2.00 -4.06
CA GLY A 70 -4.42 2.26 -4.88
C GLY A 70 -4.20 3.71 -5.33
N LEU A 71 -5.25 4.54 -5.34
CA LEU A 71 -5.16 5.94 -5.75
C LEU A 71 -4.59 6.81 -4.63
N ILE A 72 -3.59 7.61 -4.96
CA ILE A 72 -3.11 8.72 -4.15
C ILE A 72 -3.49 10.00 -4.89
N GLY A 73 -4.21 10.92 -4.24
CA GLY A 73 -4.87 12.04 -4.90
C GLY A 73 -6.36 11.78 -5.14
N SER A 74 -7.03 12.67 -5.89
CA SER A 74 -8.50 12.68 -5.96
C SER A 74 -9.09 12.77 -7.36
N HIS A 75 -8.28 12.79 -8.43
CA HIS A 75 -8.77 13.10 -9.78
C HIS A 75 -9.62 14.38 -9.75
N TYR A 76 -9.06 15.47 -9.23
CA TYR A 76 -9.82 16.65 -8.80
C TYR A 76 -10.63 17.32 -9.92
N SER A 77 -10.19 17.18 -11.19
CA SER A 77 -10.84 17.71 -12.38
C SER A 77 -11.94 16.77 -12.94
N ALA A 78 -12.14 15.60 -12.33
CA ALA A 78 -13.19 14.63 -12.70
C ALA A 78 -14.48 14.82 -11.87
N PHE A 79 -15.54 14.09 -12.28
CA PHE A 79 -16.82 14.08 -11.56
C PHE A 79 -17.02 12.75 -10.81
N LEU A 80 -16.20 12.51 -9.79
CA LEU A 80 -16.24 11.31 -8.95
C LEU A 80 -16.54 11.70 -7.50
N PRO A 81 -17.05 10.79 -6.65
CA PRO A 81 -17.48 11.16 -5.30
C PRO A 81 -16.36 11.70 -4.42
N TYR A 82 -15.11 11.33 -4.69
CA TYR A 82 -13.91 11.81 -4.00
C TYR A 82 -13.23 13.02 -4.66
N SER A 83 -13.64 13.44 -5.87
CA SER A 83 -12.96 14.52 -6.63
C SER A 83 -12.99 15.87 -5.95
N THR A 84 -13.85 16.10 -4.96
CA THR A 84 -13.88 17.33 -4.17
C THR A 84 -12.72 17.43 -3.18
N ALA A 85 -12.11 16.31 -2.79
CA ALA A 85 -10.96 16.26 -1.89
C ALA A 85 -9.69 16.84 -2.54
N PRO A 86 -8.74 17.40 -1.76
CA PRO A 86 -7.49 17.95 -2.29
C PRO A 86 -6.59 16.86 -2.88
N SER A 87 -5.78 17.22 -3.87
CA SER A 87 -4.92 16.34 -4.64
C SER A 87 -3.56 17.00 -4.82
N ALA A 88 -2.74 16.91 -3.78
CA ALA A 88 -1.49 17.67 -3.62
C ALA A 88 -1.74 19.18 -3.68
N GLN A 89 -2.77 19.65 -2.99
CA GLN A 89 -3.09 21.08 -2.94
C GLN A 89 -2.06 21.84 -2.11
N TRP A 90 -1.41 22.83 -2.72
CA TRP A 90 -0.34 23.59 -2.09
C TRP A 90 -0.37 25.08 -2.46
N PRO A 91 -0.35 26.01 -1.47
CA PRO A 91 -0.63 25.77 -0.06
C PRO A 91 -2.02 25.16 0.18
N GLY A 92 -2.18 24.40 1.26
CA GLY A 92 -3.46 23.77 1.59
C GLY A 92 -4.60 24.78 1.74
N GLY A 93 -5.74 24.48 1.11
CA GLY A 93 -6.95 25.30 1.10
C GLY A 93 -7.07 26.29 -0.07
N THR A 94 -6.07 26.42 -0.94
CA THR A 94 -6.07 27.42 -2.03
C THR A 94 -6.92 27.06 -3.24
N GLY A 95 -7.09 25.76 -3.50
CA GLY A 95 -7.60 25.27 -4.79
C GLY A 95 -6.51 25.00 -5.82
N ASP A 96 -5.24 25.29 -5.55
CA ASP A 96 -4.12 25.04 -6.45
C ASP A 96 -3.69 23.58 -6.35
N GLU A 97 -4.04 22.76 -7.33
CA GLU A 97 -3.82 21.31 -7.31
C GLU A 97 -2.58 20.95 -8.13
N TYR A 98 -1.70 20.14 -7.56
CA TYR A 98 -0.46 19.71 -8.21
C TYR A 98 -0.46 18.23 -8.59
N LEU A 99 -1.53 17.50 -8.29
CA LEU A 99 -1.67 16.09 -8.59
C LEU A 99 -3.07 15.77 -9.13
N PHE A 100 -3.17 15.07 -10.25
CA PHE A 100 -4.41 14.45 -10.69
C PHE A 100 -4.57 13.12 -9.95
N GLY A 101 -3.56 12.25 -10.07
CA GLY A 101 -3.49 10.99 -9.37
C GLY A 101 -2.12 10.34 -9.46
N ALA A 102 -1.71 9.66 -8.40
CA ALA A 102 -0.53 8.83 -8.34
C ALA A 102 -0.87 7.44 -7.84
N GLY A 103 0.06 6.49 -8.02
CA GLY A 103 -0.13 5.13 -7.55
C GLY A 103 1.13 4.27 -7.64
N LEU A 104 1.18 3.27 -6.76
CA LEU A 104 2.23 2.26 -6.74
C LEU A 104 2.11 1.31 -7.94
N TRP A 105 3.23 0.98 -8.57
CA TRP A 105 3.35 -0.07 -9.59
C TRP A 105 4.25 -1.18 -9.07
N ILE A 106 3.80 -2.42 -9.20
CA ILE A 106 4.57 -3.61 -8.83
C ILE A 106 4.58 -4.52 -10.05
N GLY A 107 5.75 -4.67 -10.68
CA GLY A 107 5.91 -5.50 -11.87
C GLY A 107 6.86 -6.66 -11.61
N ALA A 108 6.44 -7.90 -11.87
CA ALA A 108 7.27 -9.07 -11.62
C ALA A 108 7.01 -10.20 -12.63
N LYS A 109 7.88 -11.21 -12.60
CA LYS A 109 7.68 -12.47 -13.31
C LYS A 109 7.19 -13.54 -12.33
N LEU A 110 5.93 -13.93 -12.48
CA LEU A 110 5.30 -15.01 -11.73
C LEU A 110 5.28 -16.27 -12.61
N GLY A 111 6.02 -17.31 -12.21
CA GLY A 111 6.12 -18.54 -13.03
C GLY A 111 6.65 -18.30 -14.46
N GLY A 112 7.48 -17.28 -14.65
CA GLY A 112 8.01 -16.86 -15.96
C GLY A 112 7.08 -15.97 -16.79
N GLN A 113 5.86 -15.71 -16.34
CA GLN A 113 4.93 -14.77 -16.98
C GLN A 113 5.06 -13.38 -16.37
N ILE A 114 5.10 -12.35 -17.20
CA ILE A 114 5.07 -10.96 -16.75
C ILE A 114 3.65 -10.62 -16.30
N SER A 115 3.57 -9.96 -15.15
CA SER A 115 2.39 -9.23 -14.72
C SER A 115 2.79 -7.94 -14.00
N VAL A 116 1.90 -6.95 -14.05
CA VAL A 116 2.06 -5.68 -13.34
C VAL A 116 0.76 -5.34 -12.63
N THR A 117 0.87 -5.09 -11.33
CA THR A 117 -0.19 -4.56 -10.49
C THR A 117 -0.02 -3.06 -10.36
N THR A 118 -1.11 -2.30 -10.52
CA THR A 118 -1.11 -0.85 -10.50
C THR A 118 -2.11 -0.27 -9.49
N GLY A 119 -1.74 0.86 -8.88
CA GLY A 119 -2.64 1.72 -8.10
C GLY A 119 -3.24 2.89 -8.90
N GLN A 120 -2.63 3.21 -10.04
CA GLN A 120 -3.06 4.22 -11.04
C GLN A 120 -2.35 3.87 -12.35
N PRO A 121 -2.93 4.00 -13.56
CA PRO A 121 -4.29 4.45 -13.81
C PRO A 121 -5.34 3.37 -13.54
N GLU A 122 -5.00 2.08 -13.69
CA GLU A 122 -5.84 1.00 -13.19
C GLU A 122 -5.67 0.86 -11.66
N ARG A 123 -6.79 0.71 -10.96
CA ARG A 123 -6.84 0.63 -9.49
C ARG A 123 -7.04 -0.82 -9.07
N GLU A 124 -6.01 -1.60 -9.33
CA GLU A 124 -5.99 -3.07 -9.16
C GLU A 124 -5.75 -3.47 -7.71
N LEU A 125 -5.18 -2.57 -6.90
CA LEU A 125 -5.13 -2.69 -5.44
C LEU A 125 -6.48 -2.33 -4.81
N ARG A 126 -6.98 -3.20 -3.92
CA ARG A 126 -8.27 -3.04 -3.23
C ARG A 126 -8.18 -3.45 -1.76
N PRO A 127 -9.03 -2.89 -0.89
CA PRO A 127 -9.12 -3.43 0.46
C PRO A 127 -9.67 -4.86 0.40
N GLY A 128 -9.44 -5.63 1.46
CA GLY A 128 -10.03 -6.94 1.62
C GLY A 128 -11.54 -6.87 1.88
N ASP A 129 -12.11 -8.00 2.31
CA ASP A 129 -13.56 -8.11 2.55
C ASP A 129 -13.93 -7.93 4.04
N ASP A 130 -12.94 -7.75 4.92
CA ASP A 130 -13.16 -7.55 6.36
C ASP A 130 -13.44 -6.07 6.67
N ILE A 131 -14.27 -5.79 7.67
CA ILE A 131 -14.59 -4.43 8.11
C ILE A 131 -13.38 -3.67 8.66
N THR A 132 -12.36 -4.40 9.10
CA THR A 132 -11.06 -3.89 9.51
C THR A 132 -10.17 -3.50 8.33
N ASP A 133 -10.46 -3.93 7.09
CA ASP A 133 -9.67 -3.61 5.90
C ASP A 133 -9.99 -2.19 5.36
N THR A 134 -10.04 -1.20 6.26
CA THR A 134 -10.31 0.21 5.94
C THR A 134 -9.08 1.09 6.16
N ILE A 135 -9.25 2.41 6.08
CA ILE A 135 -8.18 3.37 6.38
C ILE A 135 -8.23 3.73 7.86
N TYR A 136 -7.10 3.58 8.54
CA TYR A 136 -6.89 4.06 9.89
C TYR A 136 -6.18 5.41 9.86
N GLU A 137 -6.64 6.37 10.64
CA GLU A 137 -6.00 7.68 10.77
C GLU A 137 -5.55 7.87 12.21
N SER A 138 -4.28 8.23 12.39
CA SER A 138 -3.75 8.68 13.67
C SER A 138 -3.23 10.12 13.60
N ARG A 139 -3.41 10.85 14.69
CA ARG A 139 -2.91 12.23 14.86
C ARG A 139 -2.28 12.37 16.23
N ARG A 140 -1.02 12.82 16.29
CA ARG A 140 -0.28 13.06 17.53
C ARG A 140 -0.38 11.88 18.51
N LYS A 141 -0.16 10.68 17.97
CA LYS A 141 -0.15 9.37 18.64
C LYS A 141 -1.52 8.87 19.08
N GLN A 142 -2.59 9.42 18.51
CA GLN A 142 -3.96 9.07 18.86
C GLN A 142 -4.74 8.60 17.62
N ILE A 143 -5.46 7.48 17.73
CA ILE A 143 -6.32 6.98 16.66
C ILE A 143 -7.58 7.84 16.58
N MET A 144 -7.83 8.39 15.40
CA MET A 144 -8.95 9.28 15.10
C MET A 144 -10.05 8.58 14.31
N ARG A 145 -9.69 7.63 13.45
CA ARG A 145 -10.58 6.91 12.54
C ARG A 145 -10.06 5.48 12.30
N PRO A 146 -10.93 4.51 11.96
CA PRO A 146 -12.38 4.63 11.72
C PRO A 146 -13.22 4.82 13.00
N GLU A 147 -12.67 4.42 14.14
CA GLU A 147 -13.21 4.71 15.46
C GLU A 147 -12.21 5.59 16.23
N TYR A 148 -12.72 6.45 17.10
CA TYR A 148 -11.87 7.34 17.91
C TYR A 148 -11.45 6.62 19.19
N HIS A 149 -10.15 6.51 19.42
CA HIS A 149 -9.60 5.97 20.66
C HIS A 149 -8.99 7.12 21.48
N ALA A 150 -9.41 7.25 22.74
CA ALA A 150 -8.96 8.36 23.60
C ALA A 150 -7.50 8.21 24.04
N GLU A 151 -6.97 7.00 23.97
CA GLU A 151 -5.65 6.62 24.44
C GLU A 151 -4.58 6.93 23.38
N ARG A 152 -3.34 7.10 23.84
CA ARG A 152 -2.21 7.39 22.98
C ARG A 152 -1.25 6.21 23.01
N SER A 153 -1.18 5.52 21.88
CA SER A 153 -0.44 4.27 21.64
C SER A 153 0.60 4.41 20.53
N GLY A 154 0.74 5.61 19.96
CA GLY A 154 1.52 5.81 18.73
C GLY A 154 3.03 5.98 18.93
N HIS A 155 3.63 5.43 19.99
CA HIS A 155 5.00 5.77 20.40
C HIS A 155 6.07 5.05 19.56
N ARG A 156 7.25 5.67 19.40
CA ARG A 156 8.36 5.13 18.60
C ARG A 156 9.70 5.41 19.24
N LEU A 157 10.66 4.52 19.04
CA LEU A 157 12.05 4.80 19.42
C LEU A 157 12.54 6.09 18.72
N PRO A 158 13.28 6.98 19.43
CA PRO A 158 13.91 6.77 20.73
C PRO A 158 13.06 7.22 21.94
N ASP A 159 11.73 7.38 21.79
CA ASP A 159 10.85 7.67 22.93
C ASP A 159 10.97 6.58 24.01
N ALA A 160 11.09 6.99 25.27
CA ALA A 160 11.27 6.07 26.39
C ALA A 160 9.98 5.34 26.77
N THR A 161 8.85 5.78 26.23
CA THR A 161 7.54 5.13 26.35
C THR A 161 7.13 4.45 25.04
N ALA A 162 8.09 4.04 24.21
CA ALA A 162 7.83 3.27 22.99
C ALA A 162 7.40 1.82 23.28
N ASP A 163 7.66 1.33 24.49
CA ASP A 163 7.07 0.14 25.11
C ASP A 163 5.92 0.64 25.99
N ASP A 164 4.77 0.93 25.37
CA ASP A 164 3.62 1.60 25.99
C ASP A 164 2.62 0.64 26.68
N ASP A 165 2.71 -0.66 26.39
CA ASP A 165 1.96 -1.73 27.04
C ASP A 165 2.79 -2.45 28.14
N GLY A 166 4.12 -2.31 28.13
CA GLY A 166 5.02 -2.72 29.19
C GLY A 166 5.42 -4.20 29.15
N ASP A 167 5.34 -4.84 27.99
CA ASP A 167 5.74 -6.24 27.79
C ASP A 167 7.28 -6.41 27.70
N GLY A 168 8.01 -5.30 27.54
CA GLY A 168 9.47 -5.24 27.43
C GLY A 168 10.00 -5.37 26.00
N SER A 169 9.12 -5.38 25.01
CA SER A 169 9.36 -5.33 23.58
C SER A 169 9.14 -3.91 23.07
N THR A 170 9.36 -3.69 21.78
CA THR A 170 9.14 -2.40 21.11
C THR A 170 8.86 -2.77 19.68
N ASP A 171 7.71 -3.39 19.46
CA ASP A 171 7.39 -4.16 18.28
C ASP A 171 6.28 -3.54 17.43
N GLU A 172 6.21 -2.20 17.46
CA GLU A 172 5.40 -1.34 16.59
C GLU A 172 4.62 -2.08 15.47
N ASP A 173 3.42 -2.56 15.80
CA ASP A 173 2.60 -3.30 14.85
C ASP A 173 1.86 -2.37 13.86
N TRP A 174 1.28 -3.01 12.85
CA TRP A 174 0.51 -2.26 11.85
C TRP A 174 -0.81 -1.79 12.42
N LEU A 175 -1.10 -0.48 12.29
CA LEU A 175 -2.43 0.07 12.55
C LEU A 175 -3.44 -0.48 11.53
N ASN A 176 -4.02 -1.64 11.84
CA ASN A 176 -4.95 -2.41 11.01
C ASN A 176 -6.18 -2.93 11.79
N GLY A 177 -6.30 -2.61 13.08
CA GLY A 177 -7.37 -3.04 13.97
C GLY A 177 -7.33 -4.53 14.34
N ARG A 178 -6.15 -5.17 14.34
CA ARG A 178 -5.91 -6.56 14.76
C ARG A 178 -4.81 -6.61 15.83
N ASP A 179 -4.88 -7.67 16.62
CA ASP A 179 -3.83 -8.12 17.56
C ASP A 179 -2.97 -9.13 16.78
N ASP A 180 -1.86 -8.65 16.21
CA ASP A 180 -1.04 -9.43 15.27
C ASP A 180 0.11 -10.21 15.96
N ASP A 181 0.40 -9.91 17.23
CA ASP A 181 1.45 -10.53 18.04
C ASP A 181 0.93 -11.38 19.22
N GLY A 182 -0.36 -11.28 19.56
CA GLY A 182 -1.08 -12.12 20.51
C GLY A 182 -0.97 -11.66 21.96
N ASP A 183 -0.70 -10.38 22.19
CA ASP A 183 -0.62 -9.76 23.51
C ASP A 183 -2.01 -9.48 24.14
N GLY A 184 -3.07 -9.54 23.34
CA GLY A 184 -4.46 -9.31 23.72
C GLY A 184 -4.96 -7.89 23.52
N LEU A 185 -4.18 -7.02 22.88
CA LEU A 185 -4.46 -5.62 22.60
C LEU A 185 -4.66 -5.40 21.10
N ILE A 186 -5.68 -4.63 20.74
CA ILE A 186 -5.93 -4.28 19.34
C ILE A 186 -5.21 -2.95 19.11
N ASP A 187 -4.18 -2.95 18.25
CA ASP A 187 -3.44 -1.78 17.74
C ASP A 187 -2.83 -0.78 18.76
N GLU A 188 -2.29 -1.28 19.89
CA GLU A 188 -1.79 -0.45 21.01
C GLU A 188 -0.32 0.04 20.95
N ASP A 189 0.46 -0.29 19.92
CA ASP A 189 1.88 0.12 19.81
C ASP A 189 2.29 0.71 18.44
N TYR A 190 1.32 1.03 17.57
CA TYR A 190 1.62 1.43 16.21
C TYR A 190 2.61 2.61 16.15
N GLY A 191 3.74 2.42 15.50
CA GLY A 191 4.71 3.50 15.43
C GLY A 191 4.26 4.65 14.50
N GLN A 192 3.84 5.80 15.05
CA GLN A 192 3.42 6.94 14.22
C GLN A 192 4.62 7.68 13.60
N ILE A 193 4.69 7.77 12.25
CA ILE A 193 5.80 8.40 11.51
C ILE A 193 5.84 9.94 11.69
N GLY A 194 4.68 10.61 11.69
CA GLY A 194 4.55 12.07 11.70
C GLY A 194 3.44 12.58 12.60
N ASP A 195 3.04 13.85 12.49
CA ASP A 195 1.95 14.43 13.29
C ASP A 195 0.58 13.91 12.89
N GLN A 196 0.44 13.49 11.63
CA GLN A 196 -0.71 12.76 11.10
C GLN A 196 -0.18 11.60 10.27
N MET A 197 -0.79 10.43 10.42
CA MET A 197 -0.50 9.25 9.63
C MET A 197 -1.80 8.56 9.23
N MET A 198 -1.83 8.00 8.02
CA MET A 198 -2.88 7.11 7.57
C MET A 198 -2.28 5.78 7.16
N THR A 199 -2.93 4.68 7.54
CA THR A 199 -2.52 3.32 7.22
C THR A 199 -3.67 2.57 6.57
N CYS A 200 -3.39 1.83 5.51
CA CYS A 200 -4.34 0.87 4.95
C CYS A 200 -3.62 -0.33 4.34
N THR A 201 -4.32 -1.46 4.28
CA THR A 201 -3.82 -2.68 3.62
C THR A 201 -4.67 -2.98 2.39
N MET A 202 -4.00 -3.32 1.30
CA MET A 202 -4.61 -3.58 0.00
C MET A 202 -4.04 -4.86 -0.62
N TRP A 203 -4.84 -5.53 -1.44
CA TRP A 203 -4.48 -6.73 -2.17
C TRP A 203 -4.79 -6.56 -3.65
N ASP A 204 -4.03 -7.27 -4.48
CA ASP A 204 -4.20 -7.24 -5.92
C ASP A 204 -5.05 -8.39 -6.48
N ASP A 205 -5.40 -9.38 -5.66
CA ASP A 205 -6.11 -10.58 -6.06
C ASP A 205 -7.56 -10.67 -5.54
N THR A 206 -8.05 -9.59 -4.92
CA THR A 206 -9.42 -9.49 -4.42
C THR A 206 -10.44 -9.79 -5.52
N ARG A 207 -11.61 -10.31 -5.12
CA ARG A 207 -12.72 -10.54 -6.06
C ARG A 207 -13.10 -9.26 -6.80
N LEU A 208 -13.17 -8.14 -6.08
CA LEU A 208 -13.53 -6.84 -6.64
C LEU A 208 -12.51 -6.36 -7.69
N ALA A 209 -11.20 -6.49 -7.41
CA ALA A 209 -10.16 -6.13 -8.38
C ALA A 209 -10.32 -6.91 -9.69
N ARG A 210 -10.57 -8.22 -9.60
CA ARG A 210 -10.72 -9.12 -10.76
C ARG A 210 -12.01 -8.87 -11.55
N GLU A 211 -13.07 -8.44 -10.87
CA GLU A 211 -14.34 -8.08 -11.52
C GLU A 211 -14.25 -6.74 -12.26
N LEU A 212 -13.58 -5.74 -11.67
CA LEU A 212 -13.42 -4.41 -12.28
C LEU A 212 -12.36 -4.41 -13.41
N TYR A 213 -11.29 -5.17 -13.24
CA TYR A 213 -10.17 -5.22 -14.17
C TYR A 213 -9.99 -6.64 -14.72
N SER A 214 -10.83 -7.01 -15.68
CA SER A 214 -10.83 -8.37 -16.26
C SER A 214 -9.52 -8.79 -16.95
N ALA A 215 -8.67 -7.82 -17.33
CA ALA A 215 -7.35 -8.07 -17.90
C ALA A 215 -6.25 -8.26 -16.84
N HIS A 216 -6.52 -7.89 -15.59
CA HIS A 216 -5.58 -7.95 -14.48
C HIS A 216 -5.18 -9.40 -14.19
N LYS A 217 -3.88 -9.60 -13.97
CA LYS A 217 -3.30 -10.89 -13.59
C LYS A 217 -2.62 -10.71 -12.23
N PRO A 218 -3.31 -10.97 -11.12
CA PRO A 218 -2.75 -10.72 -9.80
C PRO A 218 -1.39 -11.39 -9.60
N LEU A 219 -0.45 -10.65 -9.03
CA LEU A 219 0.82 -11.15 -8.53
C LEU A 219 0.63 -11.93 -7.23
N GLY A 220 -0.46 -11.66 -6.48
CA GLY A 220 -0.72 -12.22 -5.16
C GLY A 220 0.10 -11.47 -4.11
N VAL A 221 0.01 -10.15 -4.14
CA VAL A 221 0.72 -9.26 -3.21
C VAL A 221 -0.23 -8.57 -2.27
N ARG A 222 0.20 -8.45 -1.01
CA ARG A 222 -0.39 -7.56 -0.02
C ARG A 222 0.47 -6.32 0.10
N VAL A 223 -0.15 -5.16 0.03
CA VAL A 223 0.48 -3.85 0.15
C VAL A 223 -0.08 -3.15 1.38
N THR A 224 0.77 -2.91 2.38
CA THR A 224 0.44 -1.98 3.47
C THR A 224 1.02 -0.61 3.15
N GLN A 225 0.15 0.36 2.93
CA GLN A 225 0.50 1.74 2.63
C GLN A 225 0.39 2.58 3.89
N ARG A 226 1.45 3.33 4.20
CA ARG A 226 1.45 4.38 5.22
C ARG A 226 1.76 5.71 4.57
N ILE A 227 1.00 6.72 4.95
CA ILE A 227 1.18 8.09 4.47
C ILE A 227 1.26 8.99 5.68
N ALA A 228 2.29 9.83 5.78
CA ALA A 228 2.52 10.68 6.94
C ALA A 228 2.88 12.12 6.56
N ALA A 229 2.50 13.05 7.43
CA ALA A 229 2.86 14.47 7.31
C ALA A 229 3.16 15.08 8.68
N TRP A 230 3.84 16.22 8.66
CA TRP A 230 4.28 16.96 9.84
C TRP A 230 3.70 18.37 9.84
N SER A 231 3.45 18.90 11.03
CA SER A 231 2.98 20.28 11.24
C SER A 231 4.12 21.27 11.51
N ASP A 232 5.34 20.77 11.72
CA ASP A 232 6.54 21.60 11.83
C ASP A 232 6.82 22.34 10.51
N GLU A 233 7.12 23.64 10.59
CA GLU A 233 7.34 24.51 9.44
C GLU A 233 8.45 23.99 8.51
N ALA A 234 9.48 23.33 9.04
CA ALA A 234 10.57 22.79 8.23
C ALA A 234 10.15 21.60 7.34
N TYR A 235 9.06 20.91 7.70
CA TYR A 235 8.57 19.70 7.02
C TYR A 235 7.14 19.84 6.49
N ALA A 236 6.53 21.02 6.64
CA ALA A 236 5.12 21.23 6.33
C ALA A 236 4.78 21.04 4.85
N ASP A 237 5.75 21.12 3.94
CA ASP A 237 5.53 20.90 2.49
C ASP A 237 5.76 19.46 2.04
N ILE A 238 6.02 18.53 2.98
CA ILE A 238 6.41 17.16 2.67
C ILE A 238 5.33 16.20 3.15
N ILE A 239 5.05 15.20 2.32
CA ILE A 239 4.33 13.98 2.67
C ILE A 239 5.26 12.81 2.43
N ALA A 240 5.38 11.92 3.41
CA ALA A 240 6.10 10.66 3.26
C ALA A 240 5.13 9.53 2.91
N LEU A 241 5.56 8.67 1.99
CA LEU A 241 4.89 7.45 1.60
C LEU A 241 5.77 6.27 2.00
N ASP A 242 5.19 5.23 2.60
CA ASP A 242 5.91 4.02 2.96
C ASP A 242 5.04 2.81 2.57
N PHE A 243 5.59 1.97 1.71
CA PHE A 243 4.93 0.78 1.20
C PHE A 243 5.64 -0.47 1.70
N GLU A 244 4.91 -1.31 2.43
CA GLU A 244 5.30 -2.69 2.68
C GLU A 244 4.63 -3.59 1.62
N ILE A 245 5.43 -4.28 0.81
CA ILE A 245 4.94 -5.17 -0.25
C ILE A 245 5.31 -6.61 0.10
N LYS A 246 4.33 -7.41 0.51
CA LYS A 246 4.51 -8.82 0.86
C LYS A 246 4.07 -9.73 -0.27
N ASN A 247 4.91 -10.69 -0.64
CA ASN A 247 4.51 -11.79 -1.52
C ASN A 247 3.66 -12.79 -0.72
N GLU A 248 2.35 -12.80 -0.94
CA GLU A 248 1.42 -13.75 -0.32
C GLU A 248 1.12 -14.96 -1.22
N ASN A 249 1.71 -14.99 -2.41
CA ASN A 249 1.64 -16.11 -3.32
C ASN A 249 2.52 -17.28 -2.84
N PHE A 250 2.22 -18.49 -3.31
CA PHE A 250 3.04 -19.68 -3.06
C PHE A 250 4.21 -19.83 -4.05
N THR A 251 4.37 -18.86 -4.96
CA THR A 251 5.39 -18.86 -6.02
C THR A 251 6.28 -17.63 -5.87
N ASP A 252 7.55 -17.78 -6.23
CA ASP A 252 8.52 -16.69 -6.23
C ASP A 252 8.14 -15.60 -7.24
N LEU A 253 8.24 -14.35 -6.82
CA LEU A 253 8.23 -13.20 -7.71
C LEU A 253 9.66 -12.94 -8.17
N ASN A 254 9.92 -13.12 -9.45
CA ASN A 254 11.26 -12.98 -10.02
C ASN A 254 11.39 -11.66 -10.79
N ASP A 255 12.57 -11.05 -10.73
CA ASP A 255 12.87 -9.76 -11.36
C ASP A 255 11.78 -8.72 -11.07
N MET A 256 11.45 -8.54 -9.79
CA MET A 256 10.43 -7.59 -9.37
C MET A 256 10.96 -6.17 -9.45
N TYR A 257 10.14 -5.26 -9.96
CA TYR A 257 10.37 -3.82 -9.96
C TYR A 257 9.24 -3.16 -9.20
N VAL A 258 9.59 -2.14 -8.43
CA VAL A 258 8.62 -1.28 -7.76
C VAL A 258 8.76 0.10 -8.37
N GLY A 259 7.64 0.77 -8.64
CA GLY A 259 7.64 2.10 -9.20
C GLY A 259 6.52 2.95 -8.64
N PHE A 260 6.67 4.26 -8.80
CA PHE A 260 5.69 5.24 -8.38
C PHE A 260 5.31 6.10 -9.57
N TYR A 261 4.06 5.94 -10.01
CA TYR A 261 3.50 6.61 -11.16
C TYR A 261 2.79 7.88 -10.72
N VAL A 262 2.96 8.97 -11.47
CA VAL A 262 2.47 10.31 -11.14
C VAL A 262 1.88 10.97 -12.37
N ASP A 263 0.65 11.44 -12.21
CA ASP A 263 -0.11 12.25 -13.16
C ASP A 263 -0.47 13.57 -12.46
N CYS A 264 0.13 14.68 -12.86
CA CYS A 264 -0.01 15.94 -12.11
C CYS A 264 -1.22 16.79 -12.53
N ASP A 265 -1.40 17.05 -13.83
CA ASP A 265 -2.45 17.95 -14.36
C ASP A 265 -2.48 19.24 -13.51
N ILE A 266 -1.38 20.00 -13.45
CA ILE A 266 -1.24 21.08 -12.46
C ILE A 266 -2.11 22.27 -12.86
N GLN A 267 -3.10 22.61 -12.05
CA GLN A 267 -3.92 23.80 -12.29
C GLN A 267 -4.73 24.22 -11.05
N ASN A 268 -5.35 25.40 -11.11
CA ASN A 268 -6.33 25.77 -10.11
C ASN A 268 -7.66 25.04 -10.35
N ARG A 269 -8.20 24.39 -9.32
CA ARG A 269 -9.47 23.63 -9.35
C ARG A 269 -10.67 24.42 -9.90
N SER A 270 -10.68 25.74 -9.80
CA SER A 270 -11.77 26.57 -10.34
C SER A 270 -11.74 26.68 -11.86
N GLU A 271 -10.65 26.27 -12.50
CA GLU A 271 -10.51 26.24 -13.95
C GLU A 271 -11.26 25.06 -14.56
N ALA A 272 -11.97 25.32 -15.65
CA ALA A 272 -12.95 24.40 -16.22
C ALA A 272 -12.36 23.38 -17.21
N ALA A 273 -11.04 23.26 -17.34
CA ALA A 273 -10.37 22.41 -18.33
C ALA A 273 -9.12 21.75 -17.74
N THR A 274 -8.81 20.52 -18.16
CA THR A 274 -7.50 19.87 -17.97
C THR A 274 -6.48 20.56 -18.88
N GLN A 275 -5.44 21.16 -18.32
CA GLN A 275 -4.48 21.97 -19.08
C GLN A 275 -3.27 21.11 -19.51
N PRO A 276 -3.03 20.91 -20.82
CA PRO A 276 -1.84 20.19 -21.29
C PRO A 276 -0.63 21.14 -21.32
N ASP A 277 -0.31 21.75 -20.19
CA ASP A 277 0.72 22.78 -20.07
C ASP A 277 1.78 22.49 -19.00
N ASP A 278 1.95 21.23 -18.62
CA ASP A 278 2.97 20.82 -17.66
C ASP A 278 4.36 20.65 -18.31
N LEU A 279 5.40 20.88 -17.50
CA LEU A 279 6.76 20.40 -17.76
C LEU A 279 7.12 19.32 -16.75
N THR A 280 7.94 18.36 -17.18
CA THR A 280 8.45 17.30 -16.30
C THR A 280 9.94 17.06 -16.53
N GLY A 281 10.63 16.59 -15.50
CA GLY A 281 12.01 16.18 -15.62
C GLY A 281 12.50 15.31 -14.47
N TYR A 282 13.80 15.03 -14.52
CA TYR A 282 14.47 14.19 -13.54
C TYR A 282 15.81 14.79 -13.12
N PHE A 283 15.90 15.11 -11.83
CA PHE A 283 17.16 15.52 -11.21
C PHE A 283 17.84 14.31 -10.60
N ASP A 284 19.08 14.03 -11.01
CA ASP A 284 19.98 13.09 -10.34
C ASP A 284 21.31 13.81 -10.10
N GLY A 285 21.56 14.16 -8.84
CA GLY A 285 22.70 14.96 -8.50
C GLY A 285 22.92 15.08 -7.01
N VAL A 286 23.90 15.91 -6.66
CA VAL A 286 24.23 16.21 -5.28
C VAL A 286 23.70 17.60 -4.96
N VAL A 287 22.92 17.70 -3.90
CA VAL A 287 22.50 18.97 -3.29
C VAL A 287 23.28 19.22 -2.01
N ARG A 288 23.39 20.49 -1.64
CA ARG A 288 24.06 20.92 -0.42
C ARG A 288 23.01 21.46 0.55
N ASP A 289 23.04 21.01 1.79
CA ASP A 289 22.15 21.52 2.83
C ASP A 289 22.71 22.78 3.52
N ASP A 290 21.93 23.32 4.46
CA ASP A 290 22.28 24.52 5.24
C ASP A 290 23.48 24.31 6.18
N TRP A 291 23.87 23.07 6.45
CA TRP A 291 25.06 22.70 7.22
C TRP A 291 26.26 22.37 6.35
N ASP A 292 26.20 22.71 5.06
CA ASP A 292 27.24 22.46 4.07
C ASP A 292 27.52 20.96 3.79
N LEU A 293 26.63 20.06 4.20
CA LEU A 293 26.69 18.63 3.89
C LEU A 293 26.13 18.35 2.50
N PHE A 294 26.68 17.33 1.85
CA PHE A 294 26.32 16.93 0.51
C PHE A 294 25.42 15.69 0.54
N HIS A 295 24.23 15.80 -0.05
CA HIS A 295 23.25 14.73 -0.14
C HIS A 295 23.01 14.39 -1.60
N ARG A 296 23.01 13.10 -1.94
CA ARG A 296 22.60 12.67 -3.27
C ARG A 296 21.08 12.62 -3.31
N MET A 297 20.48 13.26 -4.31
CA MET A 297 19.03 13.27 -4.51
C MET A 297 18.67 12.84 -5.92
N GLN A 298 17.61 12.05 -6.00
CA GLN A 298 16.99 11.60 -7.24
C GLN A 298 15.52 11.99 -7.19
N VAL A 299 15.15 12.99 -7.99
CA VAL A 299 13.84 13.65 -7.93
C VAL A 299 13.18 13.63 -9.30
N GLY A 300 12.06 12.91 -9.41
CA GLY A 300 11.12 13.11 -10.52
C GLY A 300 10.26 14.32 -10.20
N TRP A 301 10.09 15.23 -11.15
CA TRP A 301 9.40 16.50 -10.88
C TRP A 301 8.48 16.94 -12.00
N MET A 302 7.48 17.74 -11.63
CA MET A 302 6.56 18.43 -12.54
C MET A 302 6.27 19.86 -12.08
N SER A 303 6.08 20.76 -13.04
CA SER A 303 5.78 22.17 -12.82
C SER A 303 4.80 22.68 -13.86
N ASP A 304 3.90 23.56 -13.44
CA ASP A 304 3.02 24.29 -14.33
C ASP A 304 3.83 25.21 -15.27
N ALA A 305 3.61 25.08 -16.57
CA ALA A 305 4.23 25.92 -17.59
C ALA A 305 3.18 26.67 -18.44
N ASN A 306 2.02 26.97 -17.84
CA ASN A 306 1.04 27.89 -18.38
C ASN A 306 1.71 29.21 -18.77
N PRO A 307 1.55 29.68 -20.03
CA PRO A 307 2.25 30.86 -20.51
C PRO A 307 1.65 32.18 -19.98
N VAL A 308 0.47 32.14 -19.35
CA VAL A 308 -0.26 33.32 -18.90
C VAL A 308 -0.18 33.47 -17.39
N ASP A 309 -0.53 32.42 -16.64
CA ASP A 309 -0.64 32.46 -15.18
C ASP A 309 -0.25 31.10 -14.57
N PRO A 310 1.05 30.73 -14.58
CA PRO A 310 1.49 29.45 -14.05
C PRO A 310 1.44 29.44 -12.51
N LEU A 311 0.94 28.35 -11.94
CA LEU A 311 1.03 28.07 -10.53
C LEU A 311 2.49 28.00 -10.08
N PRO A 312 2.83 28.61 -8.93
CA PRO A 312 4.21 28.70 -8.48
C PRO A 312 4.70 27.39 -7.87
N GLY A 313 5.91 26.95 -8.23
CA GLY A 313 6.56 25.83 -7.57
C GLY A 313 6.56 24.56 -8.42
N VAL A 314 6.81 23.43 -7.76
CA VAL A 314 7.08 22.14 -8.39
C VAL A 314 6.59 21.03 -7.46
N LEU A 315 5.88 20.04 -8.00
CA LEU A 315 5.67 18.78 -7.28
C LEU A 315 6.86 17.85 -7.56
N GLY A 316 7.54 17.43 -6.50
CA GLY A 316 8.67 16.51 -6.57
C GLY A 316 8.37 15.19 -5.87
N VAL A 317 8.81 14.09 -6.46
CA VAL A 317 8.83 12.76 -5.83
C VAL A 317 10.27 12.31 -5.68
N VAL A 318 10.62 11.97 -4.44
CA VAL A 318 11.96 11.55 -4.04
C VAL A 318 11.90 10.13 -3.50
N MET A 319 12.77 9.26 -4.02
CA MET A 319 13.02 7.95 -3.42
C MET A 319 13.91 8.12 -2.20
N LEU A 320 13.45 7.67 -1.03
CA LEU A 320 14.22 7.73 0.21
C LEU A 320 14.87 6.40 0.52
N ASP A 321 14.14 5.29 0.37
CA ASP A 321 14.69 3.97 0.71
C ASP A 321 13.98 2.79 0.02
N HIS A 322 14.71 1.69 -0.11
CA HIS A 322 14.14 0.36 -0.36
C HIS A 322 15.09 -0.71 0.18
N ASN A 323 14.63 -1.96 0.32
CA ASN A 323 15.54 -3.05 0.74
C ASN A 323 16.82 -3.07 -0.10
N THR A 324 17.95 -3.26 0.57
CA THR A 324 19.25 -3.46 -0.08
C THR A 324 19.87 -4.78 0.34
N ASP A 325 20.62 -5.38 -0.57
CA ASP A 325 21.37 -6.60 -0.33
C ASP A 325 22.74 -6.49 -1.00
N PHE A 326 23.80 -6.51 -0.19
CA PHE A 326 25.18 -6.45 -0.68
C PHE A 326 25.50 -7.57 -1.68
N SER A 327 24.88 -8.75 -1.52
CA SER A 327 25.08 -9.89 -2.42
C SER A 327 24.25 -9.82 -3.71
N GLN A 328 23.27 -8.91 -3.77
CA GLN A 328 22.32 -8.75 -4.87
C GLN A 328 21.53 -10.02 -5.21
N LEU A 329 21.31 -10.89 -4.23
CA LEU A 329 20.51 -12.10 -4.40
C LEU A 329 19.03 -11.81 -4.21
N SER A 330 18.67 -10.92 -3.28
CA SER A 330 17.28 -10.57 -2.98
C SER A 330 16.89 -9.13 -3.32
N ALA A 331 17.86 -8.20 -3.35
CA ALA A 331 17.59 -6.78 -3.58
C ALA A 331 18.79 -6.04 -4.22
N PRO A 332 18.62 -4.82 -4.76
CA PRO A 332 19.74 -4.03 -5.24
C PRO A 332 20.78 -3.72 -4.14
N HIS A 333 22.03 -3.45 -4.51
CA HIS A 333 23.09 -3.22 -3.52
C HIS A 333 23.03 -1.85 -2.83
N ILE A 334 22.39 -0.87 -3.47
CA ILE A 334 22.21 0.50 -2.98
C ILE A 334 20.79 0.93 -3.25
N THR A 335 20.29 1.82 -2.40
CA THR A 335 19.07 2.56 -2.63
C THR A 335 19.22 3.47 -3.84
N GLY A 336 18.22 3.48 -4.71
CA GLY A 336 18.13 4.51 -5.74
C GLY A 336 17.07 4.22 -6.79
N VAL A 337 16.79 5.26 -7.56
CA VAL A 337 15.95 5.18 -8.76
C VAL A 337 16.77 4.51 -9.87
N ARG A 338 16.23 3.40 -10.37
CA ARG A 338 16.73 2.69 -11.55
C ARG A 338 16.44 3.48 -12.83
N THR A 339 15.23 4.00 -12.94
CA THR A 339 14.81 4.76 -14.12
C THR A 339 13.73 5.78 -13.80
N TYR A 340 13.77 6.88 -14.53
CA TYR A 340 12.68 7.84 -14.67
C TYR A 340 12.16 7.74 -16.10
N GLN A 341 10.85 7.58 -16.28
CA GLN A 341 10.21 7.47 -17.59
C GLN A 341 9.08 8.47 -17.65
N ARG A 342 8.98 9.19 -18.77
CA ARG A 342 7.89 10.15 -18.99
C ARG A 342 6.97 9.69 -20.09
N PHE A 343 5.69 9.99 -19.93
CA PHE A 343 4.64 9.65 -20.87
C PHE A 343 3.95 10.91 -21.32
N THR A 344 3.54 10.95 -22.58
CA THR A 344 2.78 12.05 -23.18
C THR A 344 1.43 11.53 -23.63
N THR A 345 0.37 12.26 -23.29
CA THR A 345 -0.99 11.94 -23.73
C THR A 345 -1.11 11.86 -25.24
N GLY A 346 -1.82 10.84 -25.73
CA GLY A 346 -2.10 10.66 -27.15
C GLY A 346 -0.91 10.17 -28.00
N ALA A 347 0.28 10.02 -27.43
CA ALA A 347 1.40 9.35 -28.11
C ALA A 347 1.25 7.83 -28.07
N THR A 348 1.90 7.12 -29.00
CA THR A 348 2.01 5.66 -28.93
C THR A 348 3.09 5.24 -27.94
N VAL A 349 3.02 4.05 -27.34
CA VAL A 349 4.04 3.51 -26.42
C VAL A 349 5.47 3.66 -26.99
N TYR A 350 5.65 3.38 -28.29
CA TYR A 350 6.95 3.49 -28.97
C TYR A 350 7.47 4.92 -29.13
N GLN A 351 6.59 5.92 -28.99
CA GLN A 351 6.89 7.34 -29.11
C GLN A 351 6.89 8.06 -27.75
N GLY A 352 6.86 7.32 -26.63
CA GLY A 352 6.77 7.88 -25.29
C GLY A 352 5.34 8.15 -24.84
N GLY A 353 4.36 7.43 -25.35
CA GLY A 353 3.01 7.38 -24.80
C GLY A 353 2.89 6.44 -23.62
N GLU A 354 1.74 6.49 -22.95
CA GLU A 354 1.43 5.66 -21.79
C GLU A 354 1.43 4.16 -22.12
N PRO A 355 2.01 3.31 -21.26
CA PRO A 355 1.98 1.86 -21.45
C PRO A 355 0.56 1.31 -21.23
N ILE A 356 0.08 0.50 -22.18
CA ILE A 356 -1.31 -0.01 -22.21
C ILE A 356 -1.46 -1.46 -21.77
N SER A 357 -0.34 -2.17 -21.57
CA SER A 357 -0.32 -3.58 -21.21
C SER A 357 0.74 -3.87 -20.15
N ASP A 358 0.60 -4.96 -19.40
CA ASP A 358 1.61 -5.37 -18.41
C ASP A 358 3.00 -5.55 -19.03
N ALA A 359 3.06 -6.00 -20.28
CA ALA A 359 4.32 -6.12 -21.01
C ALA A 359 4.96 -4.74 -21.24
N ASP A 360 4.18 -3.74 -21.63
CA ASP A 360 4.65 -2.36 -21.80
C ASP A 360 5.05 -1.74 -20.46
N ARG A 361 4.21 -1.89 -19.42
CA ARG A 361 4.46 -1.37 -18.08
C ARG A 361 5.75 -1.96 -17.49
N TYR A 362 5.89 -3.28 -17.54
CA TYR A 362 7.09 -3.97 -17.08
C TYR A 362 8.34 -3.58 -17.88
N ALA A 363 8.21 -3.44 -19.20
CA ALA A 363 9.32 -2.99 -20.05
C ALA A 363 9.78 -1.58 -19.70
N VAL A 364 8.86 -0.68 -19.33
CA VAL A 364 9.17 0.68 -18.89
C VAL A 364 9.83 0.69 -17.51
N MET A 365 9.29 -0.03 -16.53
CA MET A 365 9.86 -0.16 -15.17
C MET A 365 11.28 -0.75 -15.18
N SER A 366 11.54 -1.71 -16.07
CA SER A 366 12.81 -2.44 -16.10
C SER A 366 13.96 -1.74 -16.84
N ARG A 367 13.69 -0.61 -17.52
CA ARG A 367 14.72 0.20 -18.21
C ARG A 367 15.82 0.64 -17.24
N THR A 368 17.02 0.85 -17.77
CA THR A 368 18.19 1.30 -17.00
C THR A 368 18.59 2.73 -17.31
N ARG A 369 17.85 3.40 -18.19
CA ARG A 369 18.19 4.73 -18.67
C ARG A 369 17.01 5.66 -18.45
N PRO A 370 17.18 6.72 -17.64
CA PRO A 370 16.14 7.71 -17.49
C PRO A 370 15.90 8.45 -18.80
N ASP A 371 14.66 8.82 -19.04
CA ASP A 371 14.30 9.72 -20.12
C ASP A 371 14.89 11.10 -19.89
N ARG A 372 15.00 11.87 -20.97
CA ARG A 372 15.37 13.29 -20.87
C ARG A 372 14.15 14.09 -20.43
N ASP A 373 14.42 15.16 -19.69
CA ASP A 373 13.45 16.19 -19.35
C ASP A 373 12.62 16.62 -20.57
N ALA A 374 11.38 17.01 -20.31
CA ALA A 374 10.54 17.70 -21.27
C ALA A 374 11.29 18.92 -21.80
N ARG A 375 11.11 19.22 -23.09
CA ARG A 375 11.73 20.42 -23.63
C ARG A 375 10.96 21.64 -23.10
N PRO A 376 11.63 22.71 -22.66
CA PRO A 376 10.96 23.91 -22.16
C PRO A 376 9.99 24.57 -23.15
N ASP A 377 10.14 24.30 -24.45
CA ASP A 377 9.27 24.81 -25.53
C ASP A 377 8.16 23.82 -25.93
N LYS A 378 7.98 22.74 -25.16
CA LYS A 378 6.95 21.71 -25.36
C LYS A 378 6.29 21.32 -24.03
N PRO A 379 5.59 22.26 -23.39
CA PRO A 379 4.66 21.88 -22.33
C PRO A 379 3.55 20.99 -22.92
N ASP A 380 3.12 20.00 -22.16
CA ASP A 380 2.16 18.98 -22.59
C ASP A 380 1.51 18.32 -21.36
N ASP A 381 0.48 17.51 -21.58
CA ASP A 381 -0.07 16.63 -20.54
C ASP A 381 0.87 15.43 -20.37
N TYR A 382 1.76 15.56 -19.38
CA TYR A 382 2.77 14.55 -19.07
C TYR A 382 2.35 13.72 -17.85
N ARG A 383 2.80 12.47 -17.85
CA ARG A 383 2.94 11.62 -16.65
C ARG A 383 4.40 11.23 -16.49
N PHE A 384 4.78 10.84 -15.28
CA PHE A 384 6.07 10.16 -15.10
C PHE A 384 5.99 8.98 -14.15
N LEU A 385 7.00 8.12 -14.25
CA LEU A 385 7.24 6.98 -13.38
C LEU A 385 8.69 7.02 -12.94
N ILE A 386 8.93 6.96 -11.63
CA ILE A 386 10.22 6.51 -11.09
C ILE A 386 10.11 5.04 -10.71
N SER A 387 11.16 4.25 -10.93
CA SER A 387 11.19 2.84 -10.54
C SER A 387 12.54 2.41 -10.00
N SER A 388 12.53 1.41 -9.12
CA SER A 388 13.70 0.76 -8.53
C SER A 388 13.64 -0.77 -8.70
N GLY A 389 14.81 -1.40 -8.60
CA GLY A 389 15.00 -2.84 -8.78
C GLY A 389 16.08 -3.19 -9.82
N PRO A 390 16.15 -4.45 -10.27
CA PRO A 390 15.27 -5.54 -9.85
C PRO A 390 15.52 -5.97 -8.40
N PHE A 391 14.47 -6.43 -7.74
CA PHE A 391 14.53 -7.37 -6.63
C PHE A 391 14.53 -8.77 -7.27
N PRO A 392 15.68 -9.46 -7.35
CA PRO A 392 15.83 -10.61 -8.25
C PRO A 392 14.90 -11.77 -7.91
N THR A 393 14.70 -12.04 -6.62
CA THR A 393 13.78 -13.07 -6.13
C THR A 393 13.15 -12.65 -4.81
N VAL A 394 11.83 -12.49 -4.80
CA VAL A 394 11.02 -12.30 -3.59
C VAL A 394 10.27 -13.59 -3.31
N LEU A 395 10.75 -14.35 -2.33
CA LEU A 395 10.17 -15.63 -1.93
C LEU A 395 8.78 -15.43 -1.29
N PRO A 396 7.91 -16.47 -1.30
CA PRO A 396 6.68 -16.49 -0.52
C PRO A 396 6.88 -16.05 0.94
N GLY A 397 6.00 -15.17 1.41
CA GLY A 397 6.04 -14.59 2.75
C GLY A 397 7.10 -13.51 2.97
N ARG A 398 7.96 -13.21 1.98
CA ARG A 398 8.94 -12.12 2.08
C ARG A 398 8.35 -10.78 1.71
N THR A 399 8.94 -9.75 2.32
CA THR A 399 8.52 -8.36 2.23
C THR A 399 9.60 -7.52 1.55
N VAL A 400 9.15 -6.58 0.71
CA VAL A 400 9.93 -5.47 0.17
C VAL A 400 9.33 -4.16 0.66
N ASN A 401 10.12 -3.39 1.41
CA ASN A 401 9.86 -2.03 1.83
C ASN A 401 10.32 -1.06 0.74
N TYR A 402 9.51 -0.02 0.51
CA TYR A 402 9.75 1.00 -0.51
C TYR A 402 9.22 2.35 -0.02
N ARG A 403 10.08 3.37 0.02
CA ARG A 403 9.86 4.65 0.70
C ARG A 403 10.31 5.84 -0.13
#